data_AF-A0A7S3H274-F1
#
_entry.id   AF-A0A7S3H274-F1
#
_cell.length_a   1.000
_cell.length_b   1.000
_cell.length_c   1.000
_cell.angle_alpha   90.00
_cell.angle_beta   90.00
_cell.angle_gamma   90.00
#
_symmetry.space_group_name_H-M   'P 1'
#
loop_
_entity.id
_entity.type
_entity.pdbx_description
1 polymer ?
#
loop_
_entity_poly.entity_id
_entity_poly.type
_entity_poly.pdbx_seq_one_letter_code
_entity_poly.pdbx_strand_id
1 'polypeptide(L)'
;SALADRVKIARGAQGVDINPSVQHMLNCGGVGSCYGGSVDGPYQWLKEISDKGDGISYESAQPYLACSSDSKEGFCPHVDSTCKALNVARTCGGFSQEGGPCTG
;
A
#
# COMPACT_ATOMS: atom_id res chain seq x y z
N SER A 1 -3.71 -9.78 17.20
CA SER A 1 -2.67 -8.76 16.96
C SER A 1 -2.33 -8.79 15.49
N ALA A 2 -2.52 -7.65 14.81
CA ALA A 2 -2.26 -7.50 13.38
C ALA A 2 -0.79 -7.11 13.13
N LEU A 3 -0.39 -6.90 11.87
CA LEU A 3 0.99 -6.58 11.50
C LEU A 3 1.51 -5.28 12.14
N ALA A 4 0.75 -4.18 12.06
CA ALA A 4 1.17 -2.89 12.62
C ALA A 4 1.44 -2.97 14.14
N ASP A 5 0.56 -3.64 14.88
CA ASP A 5 0.74 -3.90 16.31
C ASP A 5 2.02 -4.70 16.58
N ARG A 6 2.29 -5.74 15.78
CA ARG A 6 3.49 -6.56 15.91
C ARG A 6 4.76 -5.76 15.63
N VAL A 7 4.73 -4.85 14.65
CA VAL A 7 5.84 -3.92 14.38
C VAL A 7 6.06 -2.98 15.57
N LYS A 8 4.99 -2.45 16.17
CA LYS A 8 5.08 -1.60 17.38
C LYS A 8 5.68 -2.36 18.57
N ILE A 9 5.22 -3.59 18.83
CA ILE A 9 5.74 -4.46 19.89
C ILE A 9 7.21 -4.81 19.64
N ALA A 10 7.56 -5.22 18.43
CA ALA A 10 8.94 -5.59 18.06
C ALA A 10 9.91 -4.42 18.20
N ARG A 11 9.44 -3.19 18.00
CA ARG A 11 10.22 -1.96 18.20
C ARG A 11 10.21 -1.44 19.64
N GLY A 12 9.60 -2.15 20.59
CA GLY A 12 9.46 -1.69 21.97
C GLY A 12 8.71 -0.35 22.08
N ALA A 13 7.77 -0.10 21.17
CA ALA A 13 7.05 1.17 21.01
C ALA A 13 7.95 2.41 20.82
N GLN A 14 9.17 2.24 20.28
CA GLN A 14 10.09 3.34 20.00
C GLN A 14 9.92 3.91 18.59
N GLY A 15 9.88 5.24 18.48
CA GLY A 15 9.72 6.00 17.24
C GLY A 15 8.27 6.17 16.81
N VAL A 16 8.05 6.60 15.56
CA VAL A 16 6.70 6.83 15.03
C VAL A 16 5.94 5.52 14.84
N ASP A 17 4.62 5.56 15.00
CA ASP A 17 3.74 4.44 14.67
C ASP A 17 3.78 4.17 13.16
N ILE A 18 3.85 2.90 12.79
CA ILE A 18 3.94 2.45 11.40
C ILE A 18 2.59 1.89 11.00
N ASN A 19 1.95 2.55 10.04
CA ASN A 19 0.72 2.05 9.43
C ASN A 19 1.00 1.64 7.97
N PRO A 20 0.99 0.33 7.65
CA PRO A 20 1.15 -0.15 6.28
C PRO A 20 -0.02 0.26 5.38
N SER A 21 0.27 0.61 4.13
CA SER A 21 -0.75 0.96 3.13
C SER A 21 -1.56 -0.26 2.71
N VAL A 22 -2.86 -0.25 3.04
CA VAL A 22 -3.81 -1.26 2.54
C VAL A 22 -3.96 -1.12 1.03
N GLN A 23 -3.89 0.10 0.50
CA GLN A 23 -4.09 0.33 -0.93
C GLN A 23 -2.93 -0.23 -1.78
N HIS A 24 -1.69 -0.13 -1.32
CA HIS A 24 -0.56 -0.78 -2.00
C HIS A 24 -0.79 -2.30 -2.07
N MET A 25 -1.26 -2.92 -0.98
CA MET A 25 -1.61 -4.34 -0.98
C MET A 25 -2.73 -4.68 -1.97
N LEU A 26 -3.79 -3.87 -2.06
CA LEU A 26 -4.86 -4.07 -3.04
C LEU A 26 -4.37 -3.90 -4.49
N ASN A 27 -3.41 -3.01 -4.73
CA ASN A 27 -2.89 -2.73 -6.06
C ASN A 27 -1.92 -3.82 -6.54
N CYS A 28 -1.09 -4.36 -5.64
CA CYS A 28 0.08 -5.17 -6.01
C CYS A 28 0.09 -6.58 -5.44
N GLY A 29 -0.63 -6.84 -4.34
CA GLY A 29 -0.51 -8.09 -3.62
C GLY A 29 -1.20 -9.26 -4.31
N GLY A 30 -2.28 -9.02 -5.06
CA GLY A 30 -3.07 -10.10 -5.67
C GLY A 30 -3.69 -11.06 -4.64
N VAL A 31 -3.75 -10.66 -3.37
CA VAL A 31 -4.18 -11.48 -2.22
C VAL A 31 -5.60 -11.12 -1.73
N GLY A 32 -6.29 -10.27 -2.48
CA GLY A 32 -7.66 -9.82 -2.21
C GLY A 32 -8.03 -8.62 -3.08
N SER A 33 -9.31 -8.27 -3.04
CA SER A 33 -9.87 -7.09 -3.71
C SER A 33 -10.99 -6.47 -2.87
N CYS A 34 -11.65 -5.43 -3.37
CA CYS A 34 -12.85 -4.85 -2.74
C CYS A 34 -14.01 -5.87 -2.62
N TYR A 35 -13.94 -7.02 -3.29
CA TYR A 35 -14.95 -8.08 -3.21
C TYR A 35 -14.57 -9.22 -2.25
N GLY A 36 -13.46 -9.08 -1.53
CA GLY A 36 -13.01 -10.04 -0.52
C GLY A 36 -11.59 -10.53 -0.76
N GLY A 37 -11.10 -11.33 0.18
CA GLY A 37 -9.74 -11.86 0.16
C GLY A 37 -9.55 -12.89 1.27
N SER A 38 -8.30 -13.28 1.48
CA SER A 38 -7.92 -14.21 2.55
C SER A 38 -7.25 -13.47 3.71
N VAL A 39 -7.27 -14.07 4.90
CA VAL A 39 -6.60 -13.52 6.07
C VAL A 39 -5.08 -13.78 6.01
N ASP A 40 -4.67 -14.90 5.46
CA ASP A 40 -3.28 -15.36 5.39
C ASP A 40 -2.51 -14.83 4.17
N GLY A 41 -3.18 -14.64 3.02
CA GLY A 41 -2.58 -14.13 1.79
C GLY A 41 -1.74 -12.86 1.99
N PRO A 42 -2.25 -11.80 2.65
CA PRO A 42 -1.48 -10.61 3.01
C PRO A 42 -0.14 -10.90 3.68
N TYR A 43 -0.10 -11.84 4.63
CA TYR A 43 1.14 -12.18 5.34
C TYR A 43 2.11 -12.96 4.46
N GLN A 44 1.60 -13.87 3.62
CA GLN A 44 2.43 -14.64 2.68
C GLN A 44 3.06 -13.71 1.65
N TRP A 45 2.28 -12.82 1.04
CA TRP A 45 2.79 -11.83 0.08
C TRP A 45 3.82 -10.89 0.72
N LEU A 46 3.54 -10.37 1.92
CA LEU A 46 4.49 -9.53 2.64
C LEU A 46 5.81 -10.23 2.96
N LYS A 47 5.74 -11.51 3.34
CA LYS A 47 6.94 -12.33 3.55
C LYS A 47 7.71 -12.52 2.25
N GLU A 48 7.02 -12.81 1.15
CA GLU A 48 7.62 -13.00 -0.17
C GLU A 48 8.36 -11.75 -0.66
N ILE A 49 7.74 -10.57 -0.60
CA ILE A 49 8.41 -9.33 -1.01
C ILE A 49 9.56 -8.95 -0.07
N SER A 50 9.40 -9.22 1.23
CA SER A 50 10.47 -8.98 2.21
C SER A 50 11.70 -9.85 1.96
N ASP A 51 11.52 -11.09 1.52
CA ASP A 51 12.63 -11.99 1.18
C ASP A 51 13.36 -11.56 -0.09
N LYS A 52 12.69 -10.79 -0.96
CA LYS A 52 13.30 -10.15 -2.15
C LYS A 52 13.98 -8.82 -1.84
N GLY A 53 13.86 -8.32 -0.61
CA GLY A 53 14.42 -7.04 -0.17
C GLY A 53 13.48 -5.84 -0.34
N ASP A 54 12.24 -6.07 -0.77
CA ASP A 54 11.20 -5.05 -0.90
C ASP A 54 10.36 -4.94 0.39
N GLY A 55 9.53 -3.90 0.48
CA GLY A 55 8.65 -3.67 1.61
C GLY A 55 7.30 -3.09 1.21
N ILE A 56 6.38 -3.08 2.17
CA ILE A 56 5.11 -2.37 2.02
C ILE A 56 5.27 -0.89 2.33
N SER A 57 4.59 -0.05 1.56
CA SER A 57 4.60 1.39 1.74
C SER A 57 3.81 1.80 2.99
N TYR A 58 4.10 2.99 3.50
CA TYR A 58 3.30 3.60 4.56
C TYR A 58 1.97 4.12 4.00
N GLU A 59 0.94 4.11 4.82
CA GLU A 59 -0.37 4.68 4.49
C GLU A 59 -0.26 6.15 4.02
N SER A 60 0.67 6.92 4.59
CA SER A 60 0.91 8.31 4.17
C SER A 60 1.48 8.45 2.75
N ALA A 61 2.17 7.41 2.24
CA ALA A 61 2.69 7.39 0.89
C ALA A 61 1.66 6.88 -0.12
N GLN A 62 0.73 6.02 0.29
CA GLN A 62 -0.33 5.51 -0.58
C GLN A 62 -1.63 5.35 0.21
N PRO A 63 -2.43 6.44 0.33
CA PRO A 63 -3.66 6.42 1.10
C PRO A 63 -4.70 5.45 0.55
N TYR A 64 -5.56 4.97 1.44
CA TYR A 64 -6.68 4.10 1.11
C TYR A 64 -7.72 4.78 0.21
N LEU A 65 -7.92 4.24 -0.99
CA LEU A 65 -8.91 4.71 -1.95
C LEU A 65 -10.20 3.88 -1.90
N ALA A 66 -10.20 2.75 -1.18
CA ALA A 66 -11.29 1.78 -1.23
C ALA A 66 -11.61 1.28 -2.64
N CYS A 67 -10.58 1.15 -3.48
CA CYS A 67 -10.69 0.65 -4.84
C CYS A 67 -9.68 -0.47 -5.11
N SER A 68 -10.10 -1.48 -5.85
CA SER A 68 -9.26 -2.49 -6.48
C SER A 68 -9.50 -2.45 -8.00
N SER A 69 -8.62 -3.08 -8.78
CA SER A 69 -8.65 -3.00 -10.26
C SER A 69 -9.93 -3.58 -10.89
N ASP A 70 -10.60 -4.48 -10.18
CA ASP A 70 -11.88 -5.09 -10.53
C ASP A 70 -13.10 -4.28 -10.06
N SER A 71 -12.94 -3.33 -9.13
CA SER A 71 -14.04 -2.55 -8.58
C SER A 71 -14.59 -1.53 -9.58
N LYS A 72 -15.91 -1.52 -9.75
CA LYS A 72 -16.64 -0.50 -10.52
C LYS A 72 -17.50 0.41 -9.66
N GLU A 73 -17.40 0.29 -8.35
CA GLU A 73 -18.18 1.09 -7.40
C GLU A 73 -17.69 2.53 -7.34
N GLY A 74 -18.63 3.46 -7.21
CA GLY A 74 -18.34 4.89 -7.01
C GLY A 74 -17.35 5.45 -8.03
N PHE A 75 -16.22 5.98 -7.54
CA PHE A 75 -15.19 6.59 -8.38
C PHE A 75 -14.10 5.60 -8.86
N CYS A 76 -14.16 4.32 -8.47
CA CYS A 76 -13.15 3.32 -8.83
C CYS A 76 -12.90 3.16 -10.35
N PRO A 77 -13.91 3.29 -11.24
CA PRO A 77 -13.67 3.29 -12.70
C PRO A 77 -12.78 4.43 -13.21
N HIS A 78 -12.59 5.48 -12.41
CA HIS A 78 -11.88 6.70 -12.79
C HIS A 78 -10.51 6.85 -12.14
N VAL A 79 -10.06 5.84 -11.39
CA VAL A 79 -8.74 5.82 -10.76
C VAL A 79 -7.92 4.63 -11.25
N ASP A 80 -6.64 4.86 -11.48
CA ASP A 80 -5.71 3.79 -11.78
C ASP A 80 -5.24 3.14 -10.47
N SER A 81 -5.65 1.89 -10.23
CA SER A 81 -5.23 1.04 -9.11
C SER A 81 -4.27 -0.06 -9.55
N THR A 82 -3.73 0.00 -10.77
CA THR A 82 -2.73 -0.97 -11.24
C THR A 82 -1.43 -0.83 -10.45
N CYS A 83 -0.69 -1.94 -10.29
CA CYS A 83 0.60 -1.97 -9.61
C CYS A 83 1.71 -1.26 -10.42
N LYS A 84 1.64 0.07 -10.45
CA LYS A 84 2.68 0.97 -10.95
C LYS A 84 3.34 1.64 -9.77
N ALA A 85 4.58 2.12 -9.94
CA ALA A 85 5.32 2.78 -8.87
C ALA A 85 4.53 3.96 -8.25
N LEU A 86 3.86 4.77 -9.09
CA LEU A 86 2.94 5.84 -8.67
C LEU A 86 1.74 5.36 -7.83
N ASN A 87 1.39 4.08 -7.88
CA ASN A 87 0.30 3.47 -7.11
C ASN A 87 0.80 2.54 -5.99
N VAL A 88 2.12 2.50 -5.78
CA VAL A 88 2.79 1.82 -4.67
C VAL A 88 3.13 2.83 -3.58
N ALA A 89 3.76 3.94 -3.98
CA ALA A 89 4.10 5.07 -3.11
C ALA A 89 4.04 6.36 -3.94
N ARG A 90 3.06 7.20 -3.66
CA ARG A 90 2.87 8.50 -4.30
C ARG A 90 3.82 9.52 -3.70
N THR A 91 4.84 9.85 -4.45
CA THR A 91 5.63 11.06 -4.22
C THR A 91 5.32 12.03 -5.35
N CYS A 92 4.76 13.18 -5.01
CA CYS A 92 4.62 14.30 -5.94
C CYS A 92 5.56 15.41 -5.46
N GLY A 93 6.35 15.98 -6.36
CA GLY A 93 7.14 17.17 -6.05
C GLY A 93 6.20 18.30 -5.65
N GLY A 94 6.24 18.71 -4.38
CA GLY A 94 5.32 19.71 -3.82
C GLY A 94 5.59 21.14 -4.31
N PHE A 95 6.68 21.35 -5.05
CA PHE A 95 7.12 22.67 -5.51
C PHE A 95 7.26 22.68 -7.03
N SER A 96 6.99 23.83 -7.64
CA SER A 96 7.17 24.05 -9.08
C SER A 96 8.61 23.80 -9.57
N GLN A 97 9.60 23.91 -8.69
CA GLN A 97 11.01 23.56 -8.95
C GLN A 97 11.29 22.05 -8.87
N GLU A 98 10.44 21.31 -8.15
CA GLU A 98 10.42 19.84 -8.04
C GLU A 98 9.45 19.24 -9.07
N GLY A 99 8.91 20.07 -9.99
CA GLY A 99 7.77 19.83 -10.89
C GLY A 99 7.99 18.81 -12.00
N GLY A 100 8.63 17.69 -11.67
CA GLY A 100 8.56 16.48 -12.46
C GLY A 100 7.17 15.82 -12.36
N PRO A 101 6.83 14.91 -13.29
CA PRO A 101 5.66 14.05 -13.14
C PRO A 101 5.71 13.31 -11.79
N CYS A 102 4.57 13.01 -11.18
CA CYS A 102 4.58 12.12 -10.01
C CYS A 102 5.10 10.75 -10.48
N THR A 103 6.36 10.47 -10.14
CA THR A 103 7.04 9.21 -10.39
C THR A 103 7.28 8.59 -9.02
N GLY A 104 6.52 7.54 -8.71
CA GLY A 104 6.83 6.69 -7.55
C GLY A 104 7.99 5.76 -7.86
#